data_AF-A0A2B8HZE4-F1
#
_entry.id   AF-A0A2B8HZE4-F1
#
_cell.length_a   1.000
_cell.length_b   1.000
_cell.length_c   1.000
_cell.angle_alpha   90.00
_cell.angle_beta   90.00
_cell.angle_gamma   90.00
#
_symmetry.space_group_name_H-M   'P 1'
#
loop_
_entity.id
_entity.type
_entity.pdbx_description
1 polymer ?
#
loop_
_entity_poly.entity_id
_entity_poly.type
_entity_poly.pdbx_seq_one_letter_code
_entity_poly.pdbx_strand_id
1 'polypeptide(L)'
;MIVPKGNENIRPGYAMEPKYITIHETANTSKGANALNHAKYLDNQARGNTDRSASWHFTVDDKEIYQHLPLNEVGWHAGNKTGNYESIGIEIAVNSDGNYAKAVENARKLAAYLMNELNISLDHVQKHQFWSGKNCPAFMIQRGQWDAFLKGTNAYYNEHRKEVIPPPEVPHEKDDITGGWYEQDIRQLAARKIMFGDGNGSYWPNRLVTRAEFANLMSRALKLPAGNAKFTDLNEAHPSLVDGIKRAASAGIISGRGNNKFDPNATITRDEAVIMIDRALEYNWIYRKEVKLPFTDQNLAYDKKALQNVYAYGIVKGNERNEFVPKGTATRAESAAFLNRMLKVIEA
;
A
#
# COMPACT_ATOMS: atom_id res chain seq x y z
N MET A 1 -19.13 -23.46 -9.74
CA MET A 1 -20.59 -23.35 -9.84
C MET A 1 -20.96 -21.94 -9.41
N ILE A 2 -21.10 -21.02 -10.37
CA ILE A 2 -21.44 -19.63 -10.05
C ILE A 2 -22.88 -19.58 -9.53
N VAL A 3 -23.08 -19.06 -8.33
CA VAL A 3 -24.41 -18.96 -7.70
C VAL A 3 -25.27 -17.91 -8.41
N PRO A 4 -26.60 -18.07 -8.48
CA PRO A 4 -27.47 -17.13 -9.18
C PRO A 4 -27.47 -15.74 -8.53
N LYS A 5 -27.76 -14.71 -9.34
CA LYS A 5 -28.12 -13.37 -8.83
C LYS A 5 -29.53 -13.41 -8.25
N GLY A 6 -29.83 -12.51 -7.30
CA GLY A 6 -31.19 -12.30 -6.77
C GLY A 6 -31.30 -12.31 -5.25
N ASN A 7 -30.30 -12.88 -4.55
CA ASN A 7 -30.22 -12.81 -3.09
C ASN A 7 -29.01 -11.95 -2.68
N GLU A 8 -29.27 -10.75 -2.18
CA GLU A 8 -28.22 -9.78 -1.80
C GLU A 8 -27.34 -10.24 -0.64
N ASN A 9 -27.83 -11.17 0.20
CA ASN A 9 -27.06 -11.76 1.30
C ASN A 9 -26.03 -12.78 0.81
N ILE A 10 -26.12 -13.25 -0.44
CA ILE A 10 -25.20 -14.25 -0.99
C ILE A 10 -24.46 -13.72 -2.21
N ARG A 11 -25.17 -13.10 -3.15
CA ARG A 11 -24.59 -12.49 -4.34
C ARG A 11 -25.21 -11.12 -4.56
N PRO A 12 -24.64 -10.06 -3.94
CA PRO A 12 -25.16 -8.69 -4.08
C PRO A 12 -25.01 -8.15 -5.51
N GLY A 13 -24.12 -8.73 -6.32
CA GLY A 13 -23.90 -8.29 -7.69
C GLY A 13 -23.22 -6.92 -7.81
N TYR A 14 -22.71 -6.37 -6.71
CA TYR A 14 -21.92 -5.15 -6.72
C TYR A 14 -20.58 -5.39 -7.40
N ALA A 15 -20.17 -4.45 -8.24
CA ALA A 15 -18.89 -4.50 -8.93
C ALA A 15 -17.72 -4.38 -7.93
N MET A 16 -16.62 -5.07 -8.25
CA MET A 16 -15.38 -5.07 -7.51
C MET A 16 -14.20 -5.08 -8.48
N GLU A 17 -13.17 -4.32 -8.14
CA GLU A 17 -11.82 -4.47 -8.69
C GLU A 17 -10.94 -5.10 -7.59
N PRO A 18 -10.64 -6.40 -7.66
CA PRO A 18 -9.93 -7.09 -6.60
C PRO A 18 -8.48 -6.59 -6.52
N LYS A 19 -8.07 -6.19 -5.32
CA LYS A 19 -6.69 -5.78 -4.99
C LYS A 19 -5.97 -6.81 -4.13
N TYR A 20 -6.71 -7.69 -3.46
CA TYR A 20 -6.21 -8.68 -2.51
C TYR A 20 -6.78 -10.07 -2.78
N ILE A 21 -6.09 -11.08 -2.25
CA ILE A 21 -6.60 -12.45 -2.13
C ILE A 21 -6.64 -12.79 -0.65
N THR A 22 -7.80 -13.19 -0.15
CA THR A 22 -8.01 -13.53 1.27
C THR A 22 -8.15 -15.03 1.45
N ILE A 23 -7.25 -15.60 2.26
CA ILE A 23 -7.24 -17.03 2.59
C ILE A 23 -8.07 -17.28 3.85
N HIS A 24 -8.96 -18.25 3.75
CA HIS A 24 -9.84 -18.76 4.80
C HIS A 24 -9.75 -20.29 4.90
N GLU A 25 -10.39 -20.83 5.92
CA GLU A 25 -10.66 -22.26 6.07
C GLU A 25 -12.13 -22.44 6.44
N THR A 26 -12.77 -23.47 5.89
CA THR A 26 -14.21 -23.67 6.03
C THR A 26 -14.68 -23.91 7.46
N ALA A 27 -13.75 -24.20 8.38
CA ALA A 27 -13.98 -24.59 9.77
C ALA A 27 -14.88 -25.83 9.97
N ASN A 28 -15.27 -26.50 8.88
CA ASN A 28 -16.16 -27.65 8.91
C ASN A 28 -15.36 -28.95 8.72
N THR A 29 -15.11 -29.65 9.82
CA THR A 29 -14.35 -30.91 9.85
C THR A 29 -15.21 -32.15 9.58
N SER A 30 -16.53 -31.98 9.38
CA SER A 30 -17.47 -33.07 9.15
C SER A 30 -17.10 -33.87 7.90
N LYS A 31 -17.31 -35.19 7.93
CA LYS A 31 -17.11 -36.04 6.75
C LYS A 31 -17.96 -35.53 5.58
N GLY A 32 -17.38 -35.49 4.39
CA GLY A 32 -18.02 -35.02 3.18
C GLY A 32 -18.15 -33.49 3.06
N ALA A 33 -17.64 -32.68 3.99
CA ALA A 33 -17.63 -31.22 3.86
C ALA A 33 -16.55 -30.71 2.88
N ASN A 34 -16.52 -31.30 1.68
CA ASN A 34 -15.59 -31.02 0.59
C ASN A 34 -15.99 -29.75 -0.20
N ALA A 35 -15.25 -29.41 -1.25
CA ALA A 35 -15.48 -28.20 -2.03
C ALA A 35 -16.83 -28.23 -2.76
N LEU A 36 -17.23 -29.37 -3.32
CA LEU A 36 -18.53 -29.55 -3.98
C LEU A 36 -19.71 -29.30 -3.03
N ASN A 37 -19.66 -29.83 -1.80
CA ASN A 37 -20.75 -29.63 -0.84
C ASN A 37 -20.83 -28.20 -0.32
N HIS A 38 -19.69 -27.50 -0.19
CA HIS A 38 -19.70 -26.06 0.07
C HIS A 38 -20.27 -25.26 -1.12
N ALA A 39 -19.99 -25.68 -2.36
CA ALA A 39 -20.59 -25.08 -3.54
C ALA A 39 -22.12 -25.25 -3.53
N LYS A 40 -22.62 -26.47 -3.31
CA LYS A 40 -24.07 -26.77 -3.20
C LYS A 40 -24.72 -25.99 -2.07
N TYR A 41 -24.05 -25.88 -0.93
CA TYR A 41 -24.52 -25.06 0.17
C TYR A 41 -24.72 -23.62 -0.28
N LEU A 42 -23.72 -22.99 -0.90
CA LEU A 42 -23.81 -21.58 -1.28
C LEU A 42 -24.84 -21.34 -2.41
N ASP A 43 -24.99 -22.25 -3.37
CA ASP A 43 -26.05 -22.18 -4.39
C ASP A 43 -27.45 -22.29 -3.79
N ASN A 44 -27.66 -23.21 -2.84
CA ASN A 44 -28.92 -23.32 -2.11
C ASN A 44 -29.23 -22.05 -1.30
N GLN A 45 -28.21 -21.46 -0.65
CA GLN A 45 -28.38 -20.19 0.05
C GLN A 45 -28.80 -19.06 -0.91
N ALA A 46 -28.18 -18.98 -2.10
CA ALA A 46 -28.50 -17.97 -3.11
C ALA A 46 -29.92 -18.10 -3.69
N ARG A 47 -30.45 -19.33 -3.77
CA ARG A 47 -31.82 -19.60 -4.25
C ARG A 47 -32.89 -19.50 -3.17
N GLY A 48 -32.50 -19.61 -1.90
CA GLY A 48 -33.38 -19.53 -0.75
C GLY A 48 -33.54 -18.12 -0.20
N ASN A 49 -34.22 -18.03 0.94
CA ASN A 49 -34.54 -16.77 1.64
C ASN A 49 -33.64 -16.57 2.88
N THR A 50 -32.36 -16.90 2.79
CA THR A 50 -31.43 -16.75 3.92
C THR A 50 -31.22 -15.28 4.29
N ASP A 51 -31.16 -15.00 5.58
CA ASP A 51 -30.82 -13.70 6.17
C ASP A 51 -29.32 -13.59 6.53
N ARG A 52 -28.58 -14.70 6.40
CA ARG A 52 -27.13 -14.72 6.65
C ARG A 52 -26.37 -14.12 5.48
N SER A 53 -25.78 -12.94 5.68
CA SER A 53 -24.86 -12.33 4.71
C SER A 53 -23.48 -13.01 4.75
N ALA A 54 -23.30 -14.06 3.94
CA ALA A 54 -22.03 -14.80 3.87
C ALA A 54 -21.80 -15.44 2.50
N SER A 55 -20.70 -15.09 1.84
CA SER A 55 -20.31 -15.65 0.55
C SER A 55 -18.85 -15.38 0.21
N TRP A 56 -18.26 -16.23 -0.62
CA TRP A 56 -16.85 -16.18 -1.00
C TRP A 56 -16.68 -16.69 -2.43
N HIS A 57 -15.53 -16.39 -3.05
CA HIS A 57 -15.33 -16.64 -4.47
C HIS A 57 -14.98 -18.10 -4.78
N PHE A 58 -14.19 -18.76 -3.92
CA PHE A 58 -13.73 -20.12 -4.18
C PHE A 58 -13.76 -21.02 -2.95
N THR A 59 -14.10 -22.29 -3.14
CA THR A 59 -13.72 -23.35 -2.19
C THR A 59 -12.77 -24.33 -2.86
N VAL A 60 -11.72 -24.72 -2.13
CA VAL A 60 -10.67 -25.63 -2.57
C VAL A 60 -10.58 -26.80 -1.62
N ASP A 61 -10.57 -28.03 -2.14
CA ASP A 61 -10.23 -29.22 -1.38
C ASP A 61 -9.02 -29.95 -2.01
N ASP A 62 -8.79 -31.20 -1.61
CA ASP A 62 -7.68 -32.02 -2.07
C ASP A 62 -7.81 -32.52 -3.51
N LYS A 63 -8.99 -32.41 -4.13
CA LYS A 63 -9.33 -32.98 -5.43
C LYS A 63 -9.77 -31.93 -6.44
N GLU A 64 -10.50 -30.91 -6.01
CA GLU A 64 -11.23 -30.00 -6.88
C GLU A 64 -11.37 -28.58 -6.30
N ILE A 65 -11.71 -27.64 -7.20
CA ILE A 65 -11.91 -26.22 -6.90
C ILE A 65 -13.25 -25.80 -7.49
N TYR A 66 -14.09 -25.15 -6.69
CA TYR A 66 -15.34 -24.55 -7.15
C TYR A 66 -15.30 -23.04 -7.00
N GLN A 67 -15.48 -22.33 -8.10
CA GLN A 67 -15.77 -20.91 -8.10
C GLN A 67 -17.27 -20.66 -7.90
N HIS A 68 -17.64 -19.78 -6.98
CA HIS A 68 -19.02 -19.46 -6.62
C HIS A 68 -19.44 -18.05 -7.04
N LEU A 69 -18.50 -17.10 -7.06
CA LEU A 69 -18.74 -15.71 -7.46
C LEU A 69 -17.80 -15.30 -8.60
N PRO A 70 -18.23 -14.42 -9.52
CA PRO A 70 -17.32 -13.80 -10.47
C PRO A 70 -16.20 -13.01 -9.77
N LEU A 71 -15.03 -12.91 -10.42
CA LEU A 71 -13.87 -12.22 -9.85
C LEU A 71 -14.06 -10.70 -9.72
N ASN A 72 -15.02 -10.15 -10.45
CA ASN A 72 -15.36 -8.72 -10.46
C ASN A 72 -16.62 -8.41 -9.63
N GLU A 73 -17.05 -9.31 -8.76
CA GLU A 73 -18.21 -9.11 -7.89
C GLU A 73 -17.86 -9.28 -6.40
N VAL A 74 -18.47 -8.44 -5.56
CA VAL A 74 -18.31 -8.44 -4.10
C VAL A 74 -18.84 -9.73 -3.48
N GLY A 75 -18.12 -10.25 -2.47
CA GLY A 75 -18.54 -11.35 -1.60
C GLY A 75 -18.52 -10.97 -0.13
N TRP A 76 -19.34 -11.63 0.70
CA TRP A 76 -19.45 -11.37 2.14
C TRP A 76 -18.61 -12.35 2.95
N HIS A 77 -17.29 -12.21 2.97
CA HIS A 77 -16.40 -13.17 3.65
C HIS A 77 -15.44 -12.56 4.67
N ALA A 78 -15.06 -11.29 4.54
CA ALA A 78 -13.96 -10.69 5.29
C ALA A 78 -14.39 -10.08 6.65
N GLY A 79 -15.69 -9.96 6.90
CA GLY A 79 -16.23 -9.37 8.13
C GLY A 79 -16.02 -7.85 8.27
N ASN A 80 -15.51 -7.18 7.23
CA ASN A 80 -15.44 -5.73 7.13
C ASN A 80 -15.67 -5.28 5.67
N LYS A 81 -15.91 -3.98 5.47
CA LYS A 81 -16.21 -3.43 4.14
C LYS A 81 -15.03 -3.60 3.17
N THR A 82 -13.83 -3.20 3.56
CA THR A 82 -12.65 -3.22 2.66
C THR A 82 -12.34 -4.61 2.13
N GLY A 83 -12.24 -5.61 3.00
CA GLY A 83 -11.94 -6.98 2.58
C GLY A 83 -13.03 -7.59 1.70
N ASN A 84 -14.30 -7.26 1.95
CA ASN A 84 -15.41 -7.71 1.09
C ASN A 84 -15.37 -7.06 -0.30
N TYR A 85 -15.01 -5.77 -0.37
CA TYR A 85 -15.06 -4.96 -1.60
C TYR A 85 -13.77 -4.94 -2.41
N GLU A 86 -12.67 -5.44 -1.87
CA GLU A 86 -11.35 -5.36 -2.52
C GLU A 86 -10.63 -6.70 -2.57
N SER A 87 -11.26 -7.82 -2.21
CA SER A 87 -10.56 -9.11 -2.20
C SER A 87 -11.35 -10.32 -2.68
N ILE A 88 -10.61 -11.29 -3.22
CA ILE A 88 -11.09 -12.61 -3.59
C ILE A 88 -10.99 -13.55 -2.38
N GLY A 89 -12.11 -14.10 -1.92
CA GLY A 89 -12.14 -15.07 -0.82
C GLY A 89 -11.90 -16.51 -1.29
N ILE A 90 -10.87 -17.17 -0.73
CA ILE A 90 -10.58 -18.60 -0.93
C ILE A 90 -10.78 -19.36 0.38
N GLU A 91 -11.73 -20.28 0.40
CA GLU A 91 -12.02 -21.19 1.51
C GLU A 91 -11.33 -22.54 1.30
N ILE A 92 -10.39 -22.90 2.18
CA ILE A 92 -9.72 -24.21 2.17
C ILE A 92 -10.55 -25.21 2.97
N ALA A 93 -10.93 -26.33 2.36
CA ALA A 93 -11.69 -27.38 3.03
C ALA A 93 -10.84 -28.10 4.09
N VAL A 94 -11.45 -28.36 5.26
CA VAL A 94 -10.79 -29.01 6.42
C VAL A 94 -11.51 -30.29 6.86
N ASN A 95 -12.35 -30.87 5.99
CA ASN A 95 -13.12 -32.07 6.28
C ASN A 95 -12.22 -33.26 6.63
N SER A 96 -12.65 -34.05 7.62
CA SER A 96 -11.83 -35.14 8.22
C SER A 96 -11.53 -36.31 7.28
N ASP A 97 -12.30 -36.47 6.21
CA ASP A 97 -12.10 -37.47 5.16
C ASP A 97 -11.33 -36.92 3.94
N GLY A 98 -10.86 -35.67 3.99
CA GLY A 98 -10.04 -35.04 2.96
C GLY A 98 -8.56 -34.93 3.34
N ASN A 99 -7.68 -34.75 2.35
CA ASN A 99 -6.26 -34.47 2.59
C ASN A 99 -5.99 -32.96 2.72
N TYR A 100 -5.98 -32.45 3.95
CA TYR A 100 -5.74 -31.02 4.21
C TYR A 100 -4.43 -30.49 3.60
N ALA A 101 -3.33 -31.25 3.65
CA ALA A 101 -2.06 -30.79 3.10
C ALA A 101 -2.17 -30.58 1.58
N LYS A 102 -2.91 -31.46 0.89
CA LYS A 102 -3.18 -31.31 -0.53
C LYS A 102 -4.14 -30.17 -0.83
N ALA A 103 -5.17 -29.96 0.00
CA ALA A 103 -6.06 -28.80 -0.12
C ALA A 103 -5.30 -27.47 0.00
N VAL A 104 -4.35 -27.38 0.95
CA VAL A 104 -3.46 -26.22 1.09
C VAL A 104 -2.56 -26.04 -0.15
N GLU A 105 -2.00 -27.13 -0.69
CA GLU A 105 -1.22 -27.08 -1.94
C GLU A 105 -2.05 -26.57 -3.13
N ASN A 106 -3.28 -27.08 -3.29
CA ASN A 106 -4.19 -26.64 -4.34
C ASN A 106 -4.57 -25.16 -4.16
N ALA A 107 -4.77 -24.71 -2.91
CA ALA A 107 -5.06 -23.31 -2.61
C ALA A 107 -3.88 -22.38 -2.93
N ARG A 108 -2.63 -22.82 -2.74
CA ARG A 108 -1.45 -22.06 -3.19
C ARG A 108 -1.46 -21.86 -4.71
N LYS A 109 -1.73 -22.93 -5.46
CA LYS A 109 -1.82 -22.89 -6.93
C LYS A 109 -2.93 -21.95 -7.39
N LEU A 110 -4.10 -22.01 -6.76
CA LEU A 110 -5.21 -21.11 -7.05
C LEU A 110 -4.85 -19.66 -6.74
N ALA A 111 -4.25 -19.38 -5.58
CA ALA A 111 -3.81 -18.04 -5.23
C ALA A 111 -2.79 -17.49 -6.24
N ALA A 112 -1.79 -18.29 -6.63
CA ALA A 112 -0.81 -17.94 -7.64
C ALA A 112 -1.46 -17.65 -9.02
N TYR A 113 -2.40 -18.49 -9.43
CA TYR A 113 -3.18 -18.28 -10.66
C TYR A 113 -3.93 -16.95 -10.60
N LEU A 114 -4.62 -16.66 -9.49
CA LEU A 114 -5.39 -15.42 -9.32
C LEU A 114 -4.50 -14.18 -9.24
N MET A 115 -3.32 -14.28 -8.61
CA MET A 115 -2.30 -13.22 -8.63
C MET A 115 -1.96 -12.82 -10.07
N ASN A 116 -1.76 -13.81 -10.94
CA ASN A 116 -1.44 -13.61 -12.34
C ASN A 116 -2.65 -13.10 -13.15
N GLU A 117 -3.85 -13.63 -12.92
CA GLU A 117 -5.07 -13.21 -13.61
C GLU A 117 -5.47 -11.77 -13.30
N LEU A 118 -5.27 -11.35 -12.05
CA LEU A 118 -5.78 -10.09 -11.51
C LEU A 118 -4.67 -9.05 -11.27
N ASN A 119 -3.42 -9.38 -11.62
CA ASN A 119 -2.24 -8.56 -11.37
C ASN A 119 -2.10 -8.14 -9.89
N ILE A 120 -2.25 -9.11 -8.98
CA ILE A 120 -2.15 -8.92 -7.52
C ILE A 120 -0.78 -9.45 -7.05
N SER A 121 -0.05 -8.64 -6.29
CA SER A 121 1.24 -9.00 -5.73
C SER A 121 1.14 -9.92 -4.51
N LEU A 122 2.23 -10.62 -4.16
CA LEU A 122 2.24 -11.59 -3.07
C LEU A 122 1.92 -10.97 -1.70
N ASP A 123 2.33 -9.73 -1.45
CA ASP A 123 2.06 -8.99 -0.21
C ASP A 123 0.57 -8.63 -0.04
N HIS A 124 -0.21 -8.75 -1.11
CA HIS A 124 -1.66 -8.62 -1.10
C HIS A 124 -2.39 -9.97 -0.97
N VAL A 125 -1.67 -11.07 -0.74
CA VAL A 125 -2.24 -12.34 -0.28
C VAL A 125 -2.29 -12.32 1.25
N GLN A 126 -3.49 -12.25 1.81
CA GLN A 126 -3.71 -12.02 3.25
C GLN A 126 -4.54 -13.12 3.89
N LYS A 127 -4.34 -13.33 5.20
CA LYS A 127 -5.25 -14.15 6.03
C LYS A 127 -6.55 -13.40 6.27
N HIS A 128 -7.66 -14.09 6.48
CA HIS A 128 -8.87 -13.44 6.98
C HIS A 128 -8.65 -12.65 8.29
N GLN A 129 -7.78 -13.14 9.18
CA GLN A 129 -7.37 -12.46 10.40
C GLN A 129 -6.91 -11.02 10.18
N PHE A 130 -6.29 -10.71 9.04
CA PHE A 130 -5.85 -9.36 8.69
C PHE A 130 -7.04 -8.36 8.67
N TRP A 131 -8.21 -8.81 8.25
CA TRP A 131 -9.39 -7.97 8.10
C TRP A 131 -10.19 -7.81 9.39
N SER A 132 -10.46 -8.92 10.09
CA SER A 132 -11.43 -8.93 11.20
C SER A 132 -10.81 -9.27 12.56
N GLY A 133 -9.53 -9.61 12.61
CA GLY A 133 -8.86 -10.11 13.82
C GLY A 133 -9.27 -11.54 14.23
N LYS A 134 -10.26 -12.14 13.56
CA LYS A 134 -10.69 -13.52 13.83
C LYS A 134 -9.56 -14.50 13.56
N ASN A 135 -9.48 -15.56 14.37
CA ASN A 135 -8.52 -16.64 14.16
C ASN A 135 -8.91 -17.49 12.93
N CYS A 136 -8.68 -16.98 11.73
CA CYS A 136 -8.92 -17.63 10.46
C CYS A 136 -7.84 -17.20 9.46
N PRO A 137 -7.21 -18.11 8.71
CA PRO A 137 -7.39 -19.58 8.70
C PRO A 137 -6.82 -20.24 9.97
N ALA A 138 -7.70 -20.89 10.77
CA ALA A 138 -7.40 -21.31 12.13
C ALA A 138 -6.34 -22.42 12.21
N PHE A 139 -6.48 -23.47 11.40
CA PHE A 139 -5.56 -24.60 11.36
C PHE A 139 -4.19 -24.16 10.84
N MET A 140 -4.16 -23.35 9.79
CA MET A 140 -2.91 -22.81 9.23
C MET A 140 -2.18 -21.92 10.24
N ILE A 141 -2.90 -21.04 10.96
CA ILE A 141 -2.33 -20.20 12.03
C ILE A 141 -1.79 -21.08 13.16
N GLN A 142 -2.61 -22.02 13.67
CA GLN A 142 -2.23 -22.88 14.79
C GLN A 142 -1.00 -23.75 14.47
N ARG A 143 -0.85 -24.17 13.21
CA ARG A 143 0.28 -24.98 12.75
C ARG A 143 1.50 -24.16 12.33
N GLY A 144 1.43 -22.82 12.38
CA GLY A 144 2.53 -21.94 11.95
C GLY A 144 2.84 -22.04 10.45
N GLN A 145 1.85 -22.34 9.62
CA GLN A 145 2.06 -22.67 8.20
C GLN A 145 1.92 -21.49 7.24
N TRP A 146 1.67 -20.28 7.74
CA TRP A 146 1.42 -19.11 6.90
C TRP A 146 2.61 -18.73 6.00
N ASP A 147 3.83 -18.68 6.55
CA ASP A 147 5.01 -18.31 5.76
C ASP A 147 5.33 -19.36 4.69
N ALA A 148 5.14 -20.64 5.03
CA ALA A 148 5.24 -21.74 4.07
C ALA A 148 4.12 -21.69 3.02
N PHE A 149 2.93 -21.19 3.35
CA PHE A 149 1.88 -20.93 2.39
C PHE A 149 2.34 -19.90 1.35
N LEU A 150 2.74 -18.71 1.80
CA LEU A 150 3.19 -17.62 0.93
C LEU A 150 4.39 -18.01 0.06
N LYS A 151 5.40 -18.67 0.64
CA LYS A 151 6.58 -19.14 -0.10
C LYS A 151 6.18 -20.09 -1.25
N GLY A 152 5.29 -21.04 -0.96
CA GLY A 152 4.80 -21.98 -1.97
C GLY A 152 3.94 -21.30 -3.03
N THR A 153 3.07 -20.37 -2.66
CA THR A 153 2.30 -19.56 -3.60
C THR A 153 3.22 -18.78 -4.55
N ASN A 154 4.25 -18.12 -4.03
CA ASN A 154 5.20 -17.37 -4.86
C ASN A 154 5.98 -18.27 -5.83
N ALA A 155 6.37 -19.47 -5.40
CA ALA A 155 7.01 -20.45 -6.28
C ALA A 155 6.11 -20.83 -7.45
N TYR A 156 4.84 -21.18 -7.18
CA TYR A 156 3.87 -21.48 -8.24
C TYR A 156 3.60 -20.29 -9.16
N TYR A 157 3.50 -19.07 -8.60
CA TYR A 157 3.32 -17.85 -9.38
C TYR A 157 4.48 -17.64 -10.36
N ASN A 158 5.72 -17.78 -9.89
CA ASN A 158 6.90 -17.61 -10.74
C ASN A 158 7.01 -18.69 -11.83
N GLU A 159 6.61 -19.92 -11.53
CA GLU A 159 6.63 -21.03 -12.48
C GLU A 159 5.52 -20.93 -13.55
N HIS A 160 4.36 -20.35 -13.21
CA HIS A 160 3.14 -20.38 -14.04
C HIS A 160 2.60 -18.99 -14.42
N ARG A 161 3.37 -17.91 -14.20
CA ARG A 161 3.00 -16.58 -14.65
C ARG A 161 2.70 -16.65 -16.16
N LYS A 162 1.60 -16.03 -16.59
CA LYS A 162 1.26 -15.96 -18.01
C LYS A 162 2.45 -15.30 -18.69
N GLU A 163 2.91 -15.86 -19.81
CA GLU A 163 3.71 -15.12 -20.77
C GLU A 163 2.83 -13.99 -21.31
N VAL A 164 2.65 -12.93 -20.51
CA VAL A 164 2.63 -11.59 -21.06
C VAL A 164 3.95 -11.53 -21.81
N ILE A 165 3.95 -11.36 -23.14
CA ILE A 165 5.16 -10.99 -23.88
C ILE A 165 5.79 -9.89 -23.04
N PRO A 166 6.87 -10.18 -22.30
CA PRO A 166 7.54 -9.14 -21.59
C PRO A 166 8.03 -8.23 -22.72
N PRO A 167 8.06 -6.90 -22.56
CA PRO A 167 9.10 -6.16 -23.27
C PRO A 167 10.37 -7.00 -23.08
N PRO A 168 11.11 -7.31 -24.16
CA PRO A 168 12.14 -8.36 -24.19
C PRO A 168 12.92 -8.34 -22.89
N GLU A 169 13.31 -9.50 -22.32
CA GLU A 169 14.21 -9.54 -21.17
C GLU A 169 15.42 -8.64 -21.45
N VAL A 170 15.30 -7.40 -21.01
CA VAL A 170 16.40 -6.52 -20.73
C VAL A 170 16.99 -7.16 -19.49
N PRO A 171 18.32 -7.32 -19.40
CA PRO A 171 18.97 -7.62 -18.14
C PRO A 171 18.29 -6.84 -17.01
N HIS A 172 18.20 -7.38 -15.80
CA HIS A 172 17.84 -6.59 -14.60
C HIS A 172 18.92 -5.52 -14.34
N GLU A 173 18.90 -4.52 -15.20
CA GLU A 173 19.68 -3.29 -15.26
C GLU A 173 18.77 -2.23 -15.88
N LYS A 174 17.74 -1.86 -15.13
CA LYS A 174 17.53 -0.44 -14.87
C LYS A 174 16.74 -0.31 -13.59
N ASP A 175 17.48 -0.50 -12.51
CA ASP A 175 17.38 0.47 -11.43
C ASP A 175 17.10 1.86 -12.05
N ASP A 176 15.88 2.36 -11.87
CA ASP A 176 15.38 3.56 -12.58
C ASP A 176 16.01 4.86 -12.07
N ILE A 177 16.96 4.72 -11.14
CA ILE A 177 17.76 5.79 -10.59
C ILE A 177 19.19 5.81 -11.12
N THR A 178 19.68 4.72 -11.72
CA THR A 178 21.06 4.60 -12.22
C THR A 178 21.36 5.59 -13.34
N GLY A 179 22.40 6.39 -13.16
CA GLY A 179 22.82 7.47 -14.06
C GLY A 179 22.00 8.75 -13.93
N GLY A 180 20.96 8.78 -13.08
CA GLY A 180 20.18 9.97 -12.79
C GLY A 180 20.92 10.91 -11.83
N TRP A 181 20.72 12.23 -11.97
CA TRP A 181 21.30 13.21 -11.05
C TRP A 181 20.86 13.01 -9.59
N TYR A 182 19.72 12.35 -9.39
CA TYR A 182 19.10 12.01 -8.10
C TYR A 182 19.52 10.64 -7.56
N GLU A 183 20.34 9.88 -8.30
CA GLU A 183 20.71 8.50 -7.95
C GLU A 183 21.24 8.40 -6.53
N GLN A 184 22.30 9.17 -6.25
CA GLN A 184 22.94 9.18 -4.95
C GLN A 184 21.94 9.52 -3.85
N ASP A 185 21.05 10.47 -4.12
CA ASP A 185 20.09 10.92 -3.12
C ASP A 185 19.08 9.82 -2.78
N ILE A 186 18.48 9.19 -3.79
CA ILE A 186 17.49 8.14 -3.58
C ILE A 186 18.15 6.91 -2.92
N ARG A 187 19.35 6.51 -3.35
CA ARG A 187 20.09 5.38 -2.74
C ARG A 187 20.38 5.61 -1.26
N GLN A 188 20.78 6.82 -0.87
CA GLN A 188 21.05 7.15 0.53
C GLN A 188 19.79 7.05 1.40
N LEU A 189 18.66 7.59 0.93
CA LEU A 189 17.40 7.49 1.65
C LEU A 189 16.86 6.06 1.71
N ALA A 190 17.09 5.25 0.67
CA ALA A 190 16.75 3.84 0.64
C ALA A 190 17.55 3.04 1.67
N ALA A 191 18.88 3.21 1.70
CA ALA A 191 19.76 2.57 2.68
C ALA A 191 19.36 2.91 4.13
N ARG A 192 18.85 4.13 4.35
CA ARG A 192 18.34 4.61 5.64
C ARG A 192 16.90 4.20 5.94
N LYS A 193 16.24 3.43 5.06
CA LYS A 193 14.83 3.01 5.17
C LYS A 193 13.85 4.19 5.29
N ILE A 194 14.18 5.32 4.66
CA ILE A 194 13.34 6.53 4.62
C ILE A 194 12.45 6.48 3.38
N MET A 195 13.05 6.25 2.21
CA MET A 195 12.37 6.16 0.92
C MET A 195 12.38 4.72 0.42
N PHE A 196 11.20 4.22 0.04
CA PHE A 196 11.03 2.87 -0.51
C PHE A 196 10.58 2.95 -1.96
N GLY A 197 11.17 2.09 -2.80
CA GLY A 197 10.71 1.78 -4.14
C GLY A 197 9.71 0.61 -4.14
N ASP A 198 9.51 -0.01 -5.29
CA ASP A 198 8.65 -1.19 -5.45
C ASP A 198 9.26 -2.51 -4.96
N GLY A 199 10.53 -2.49 -4.54
CA GLY A 199 11.27 -3.68 -4.14
C GLY A 199 11.97 -4.40 -5.30
N ASN A 200 11.76 -3.97 -6.55
CA ASN A 200 12.33 -4.54 -7.78
C ASN A 200 13.28 -3.56 -8.50
N GLY A 201 13.71 -2.49 -7.82
CA GLY A 201 14.66 -1.51 -8.33
C GLY A 201 14.03 -0.22 -8.88
N SER A 202 12.70 -0.09 -8.85
CA SER A 202 12.01 1.13 -9.30
C SER A 202 11.66 2.04 -8.13
N TYR A 203 12.03 3.32 -8.23
CA TYR A 203 11.73 4.37 -7.28
C TYR A 203 10.83 5.46 -7.85
N TRP A 204 10.49 5.41 -9.13
CA TRP A 204 9.67 6.38 -9.85
C TRP A 204 10.12 7.83 -9.62
N PRO A 205 11.38 8.18 -9.93
CA PRO A 205 11.97 9.48 -9.56
C PRO A 205 11.18 10.68 -10.06
N ASN A 206 10.52 10.57 -11.22
CA ASN A 206 9.74 11.64 -11.83
C ASN A 206 8.28 11.72 -11.34
N ARG A 207 7.81 10.78 -10.49
CA ARG A 207 6.44 10.83 -9.96
C ARG A 207 6.30 11.98 -8.97
N LEU A 208 5.20 12.72 -9.06
CA LEU A 208 4.82 13.75 -8.09
C LEU A 208 4.50 13.15 -6.73
N VAL A 209 4.90 13.83 -5.66
CA VAL A 209 4.73 13.40 -4.27
C VAL A 209 3.51 14.11 -3.66
N THR A 210 2.69 13.39 -2.90
CA THR A 210 1.58 14.00 -2.15
C THR A 210 2.06 14.60 -0.82
N ARG A 211 1.26 15.51 -0.24
CA ARG A 211 1.53 16.07 1.09
C ARG A 211 1.67 14.99 2.16
N ALA A 212 0.84 13.95 2.11
CA ALA A 212 0.92 12.81 3.03
C ALA A 212 2.22 12.02 2.87
N GLU A 213 2.64 11.77 1.63
CA GLU A 213 3.88 11.05 1.36
C GLU A 213 5.10 11.85 1.83
N PHE A 214 5.14 13.16 1.56
CA PHE A 214 6.24 14.02 2.02
C PHE A 214 6.31 14.09 3.55
N ALA A 215 5.16 14.24 4.23
CA ALA A 215 5.09 14.22 5.69
C ALA A 215 5.62 12.90 6.27
N ASN A 216 5.30 11.77 5.64
CA ASN A 216 5.79 10.47 6.05
C ASN A 216 7.30 10.30 5.81
N LEU A 217 7.84 10.83 4.72
CA LEU A 217 9.29 10.88 4.48
C LEU A 217 10.00 11.71 5.56
N MET A 218 9.49 12.89 5.90
CA MET A 218 10.01 13.73 6.99
C MET A 218 9.97 13.01 8.33
N SER A 219 8.84 12.35 8.64
CA SER A 219 8.69 11.60 9.88
C SER A 219 9.71 10.47 10.02
N ARG A 220 10.01 9.75 8.94
CA ARG A 220 11.05 8.70 8.93
C ARG A 220 12.46 9.28 8.98
N ALA A 221 12.72 10.33 8.20
CA ALA A 221 14.02 10.99 8.14
C ALA A 221 14.48 11.45 9.53
N LEU A 222 13.57 12.06 10.28
CA LEU A 222 13.84 12.62 11.61
C LEU A 222 13.55 11.64 12.76
N LYS A 223 13.09 10.42 12.46
CA LYS A 223 12.69 9.40 13.43
C LYS A 223 11.73 9.96 14.50
N LEU A 224 10.72 10.70 14.06
CA LEU A 224 9.85 11.45 14.96
C LEU A 224 9.10 10.53 15.94
N PRO A 225 8.92 10.95 17.21
CA PRO A 225 8.13 10.20 18.19
C PRO A 225 6.67 10.13 17.77
N ALA A 226 5.91 9.22 18.40
CA ALA A 226 4.48 9.05 18.12
C ALA A 226 3.73 10.37 18.36
N GLY A 227 2.80 10.69 17.46
CA GLY A 227 1.98 11.90 17.52
C GLY A 227 0.50 11.57 17.58
N ASN A 228 -0.29 12.52 18.09
CA ASN A 228 -1.74 12.40 18.22
C ASN A 228 -2.50 13.55 17.54
N ALA A 229 -1.82 14.35 16.72
CA ALA A 229 -2.45 15.42 15.94
C ALA A 229 -3.65 14.90 15.12
N LYS A 230 -4.64 15.78 14.92
CA LYS A 230 -5.89 15.44 14.25
C LYS A 230 -6.11 16.39 13.07
N PHE A 231 -6.61 15.84 11.97
CA PHE A 231 -7.23 16.59 10.87
C PHE A 231 -8.53 15.87 10.50
N THR A 232 -9.50 16.62 9.97
CA THR A 232 -10.83 16.09 9.64
C THR A 232 -10.83 15.17 8.42
N ASP A 233 -9.80 15.25 7.58
CA ASP A 233 -9.63 14.55 6.31
C ASP A 233 -8.54 13.46 6.35
N LEU A 234 -8.08 13.05 7.55
CA LEU A 234 -7.08 11.97 7.66
C LEU A 234 -7.56 10.63 7.10
N ASN A 235 -8.87 10.40 7.05
CA ASN A 235 -9.48 9.21 6.45
C ASN A 235 -9.37 9.18 4.92
N GLU A 236 -9.06 10.32 4.27
CA GLU A 236 -8.80 10.38 2.83
C GLU A 236 -7.37 9.92 2.49
N ALA A 237 -6.44 9.96 3.46
CA ALA A 237 -5.07 9.50 3.27
C ALA A 237 -5.00 7.97 3.20
N HIS A 238 -4.04 7.45 2.44
CA HIS A 238 -3.70 6.04 2.53
C HIS A 238 -3.35 5.65 3.99
N PRO A 239 -3.89 4.56 4.56
CA PRO A 239 -3.75 4.23 5.98
C PRO A 239 -2.29 4.17 6.48
N SER A 240 -1.36 3.70 5.64
CA SER A 240 0.08 3.61 5.99
C SER A 240 0.79 4.96 6.12
N LEU A 241 0.17 6.06 5.67
CA LEU A 241 0.72 7.42 5.75
C LEU A 241 0.19 8.19 6.96
N VAL A 242 -0.94 7.76 7.53
CA VAL A 242 -1.63 8.48 8.62
C VAL A 242 -0.73 8.67 9.84
N ASP A 243 0.05 7.65 10.21
CA ASP A 243 0.97 7.75 11.35
C ASP A 243 2.06 8.81 11.10
N GLY A 244 2.66 8.83 9.91
CA GLY A 244 3.66 9.83 9.52
C GLY A 244 3.12 11.26 9.58
N ILE A 245 1.88 11.48 9.13
CA ILE A 245 1.20 12.78 9.23
C ILE A 245 1.04 13.18 10.70
N LYS A 246 0.53 12.28 11.54
CA LYS A 246 0.31 12.58 12.97
C LYS A 246 1.61 12.94 13.70
N ARG A 247 2.69 12.19 13.45
CA ARG A 247 4.02 12.44 14.04
C ARG A 247 4.57 13.80 13.62
N ALA A 248 4.58 14.07 12.31
CA ALA A 248 5.12 15.31 11.79
C ALA A 248 4.29 16.53 12.22
N ALA A 249 2.97 16.40 12.37
CA ALA A 249 2.11 17.47 12.87
C ALA A 249 2.32 17.71 14.37
N SER A 250 2.40 16.65 15.19
CA SER A 250 2.70 16.77 16.62
C SER A 250 4.09 17.34 16.89
N ALA A 251 5.05 17.13 15.98
CA ALA A 251 6.38 17.75 16.02
C ALA A 251 6.40 19.21 15.52
N GLY A 252 5.28 19.76 15.06
CA GLY A 252 5.20 21.12 14.53
C GLY A 252 5.80 21.30 13.13
N ILE A 253 6.20 20.21 12.46
CA ILE A 253 6.85 20.25 11.15
C ILE A 253 5.84 20.50 10.03
N ILE A 254 4.63 19.94 10.14
CA ILE A 254 3.57 20.17 9.17
C ILE A 254 2.38 20.90 9.80
N SER A 255 1.65 21.63 8.98
CA SER A 255 0.40 22.28 9.33
C SER A 255 -0.66 22.02 8.26
N GLY A 256 -1.94 22.11 8.66
CA GLY A 256 -3.07 22.03 7.75
C GLY A 256 -3.20 23.26 6.85
N ARG A 257 -4.09 23.19 5.86
CA ARG A 257 -4.41 24.30 4.92
C ARG A 257 -5.57 25.18 5.42
N GLY A 258 -6.03 24.99 6.65
CA GLY A 258 -7.20 25.67 7.23
C GLY A 258 -8.38 24.73 7.43
N ASN A 259 -9.42 25.18 8.13
CA ASN A 259 -10.64 24.40 8.44
C ASN A 259 -10.37 23.00 9.02
N ASN A 260 -9.27 22.87 9.78
CA ASN A 260 -8.80 21.61 10.35
C ASN A 260 -8.52 20.50 9.31
N LYS A 261 -8.21 20.86 8.06
CA LYS A 261 -7.87 19.95 6.95
C LYS A 261 -6.38 19.93 6.65
N PHE A 262 -5.84 18.74 6.38
CA PHE A 262 -4.45 18.56 5.97
C PHE A 262 -4.27 18.52 4.45
N ASP A 263 -5.28 18.05 3.72
CA ASP A 263 -5.27 17.77 2.29
C ASP A 263 -4.21 16.72 1.90
N PRO A 264 -4.36 15.45 2.33
CA PRO A 264 -3.31 14.44 2.25
C PRO A 264 -2.96 14.01 0.82
N ASN A 265 -3.93 14.03 -0.10
CA ASN A 265 -3.77 13.51 -1.46
C ASN A 265 -3.35 14.58 -2.47
N ALA A 266 -3.41 15.87 -2.10
CA ALA A 266 -2.86 16.92 -2.95
C ALA A 266 -1.36 16.75 -3.14
N THR A 267 -0.89 17.02 -4.35
CA THR A 267 0.54 17.09 -4.65
C THR A 267 1.17 18.24 -3.88
N ILE A 268 2.34 17.99 -3.29
CA ILE A 268 3.04 19.00 -2.50
C ILE A 268 3.71 20.01 -3.43
N THR A 269 3.56 21.29 -3.11
CA THR A 269 4.29 22.34 -3.82
C THR A 269 5.70 22.50 -3.27
N ARG A 270 6.60 23.07 -4.05
CA ARG A 270 7.98 23.36 -3.61
C ARG A 270 8.01 24.33 -2.42
N ASP A 271 7.10 25.29 -2.41
CA ASP A 271 6.88 26.22 -1.30
C ASP A 271 6.53 25.48 0.01
N GLU A 272 5.58 24.55 -0.07
CA GLU A 272 5.16 23.74 1.08
C GLU A 272 6.28 22.82 1.57
N ALA A 273 7.01 22.18 0.67
CA ALA A 273 8.15 21.33 1.01
C ALA A 273 9.23 22.12 1.77
N VAL A 274 9.56 23.32 1.30
CA VAL A 274 10.54 24.21 1.94
C VAL A 274 10.11 24.66 3.33
N ILE A 275 8.83 25.03 3.51
CA ILE A 275 8.31 25.41 4.82
C ILE A 275 8.41 24.24 5.81
N MET A 276 8.08 23.03 5.37
CA MET A 276 8.22 21.83 6.21
C MET A 276 9.69 21.55 6.56
N ILE A 277 10.62 21.76 5.63
CA ILE A 277 12.06 21.59 5.89
C ILE A 277 12.57 22.66 6.85
N ASP A 278 12.18 23.93 6.69
CA ASP A 278 12.57 25.00 7.61
C ASP A 278 12.13 24.71 9.05
N ARG A 279 10.89 24.21 9.22
CA ARG A 279 10.38 23.77 10.52
C ARG A 279 11.11 22.54 11.08
N ALA A 280 11.56 21.64 10.21
CA ALA A 280 12.38 20.51 10.63
C ALA A 280 13.79 20.94 11.07
N LEU A 281 14.38 21.95 10.43
CA LEU A 281 15.62 22.56 10.89
C LEU A 281 15.42 23.19 12.27
N GLU A 282 14.34 23.94 12.47
CA GLU A 282 13.97 24.52 13.77
C GLU A 282 13.74 23.44 14.84
N TYR A 283 13.04 22.36 14.52
CA TYR A 283 12.83 21.21 15.41
C TYR A 283 14.15 20.56 15.87
N ASN A 284 15.19 20.61 15.04
CA ASN A 284 16.53 20.10 15.35
C ASN A 284 17.49 21.20 15.83
N TRP A 285 16.96 22.35 16.30
CA TRP A 285 17.74 23.45 16.88
C TRP A 285 18.75 24.09 15.91
N ILE A 286 18.52 23.97 14.61
CA ILE A 286 19.34 24.63 13.58
C ILE A 286 18.90 26.10 13.47
N TYR A 287 19.86 27.02 13.66
CA TYR A 287 19.59 28.45 13.66
C TYR A 287 19.09 28.97 12.31
N ARG A 288 18.07 29.82 12.30
CA ARG A 288 17.56 30.45 11.08
C ARG A 288 18.49 31.55 10.56
N LYS A 289 18.84 31.49 9.29
CA LYS A 289 19.68 32.47 8.59
C LYS A 289 18.89 33.14 7.47
N GLU A 290 18.74 34.46 7.53
CA GLU A 290 18.18 35.21 6.41
C GLU A 290 19.31 35.67 5.48
N VAL A 291 19.24 35.31 4.20
CA VAL A 291 20.23 35.70 3.18
C VAL A 291 19.52 36.29 1.96
N LYS A 292 20.26 37.01 1.10
CA LYS A 292 19.70 37.49 -0.17
C LYS A 292 19.50 36.33 -1.13
N LEU A 293 18.28 36.13 -1.61
CA LEU A 293 17.96 35.12 -2.62
C LEU A 293 18.33 35.62 -4.02
N PRO A 294 18.94 34.77 -4.86
CA PRO A 294 19.21 35.10 -6.26
C PRO A 294 17.97 34.91 -7.16
N PHE A 295 16.86 34.36 -6.63
CA PHE A 295 15.75 33.92 -7.47
C PHE A 295 14.91 35.07 -8.01
N THR A 296 14.61 35.05 -9.31
CA THR A 296 13.81 36.07 -10.00
C THR A 296 12.33 36.03 -9.58
N ASP A 297 11.84 34.85 -9.24
CA ASP A 297 10.46 34.58 -8.83
C ASP A 297 10.28 34.48 -7.31
N GLN A 298 11.28 34.88 -6.51
CA GLN A 298 11.25 34.80 -5.05
C GLN A 298 10.05 35.49 -4.39
N ASN A 299 9.44 36.47 -5.05
CA ASN A 299 8.27 37.19 -4.53
C ASN A 299 6.97 36.37 -4.61
N LEU A 300 6.98 35.24 -5.32
CA LEU A 300 5.85 34.31 -5.38
C LEU A 300 5.86 33.26 -4.25
N ALA A 301 6.94 33.20 -3.46
CA ALA A 301 7.06 32.31 -2.31
C ALA A 301 6.11 32.74 -1.19
N TYR A 302 5.38 31.80 -0.61
CA TYR A 302 4.45 32.05 0.48
C TYR A 302 5.19 32.44 1.76
N ASP A 303 6.29 31.75 2.06
CA ASP A 303 7.17 32.07 3.18
C ASP A 303 8.59 32.35 2.68
N LYS A 304 8.83 33.62 2.37
CA LYS A 304 10.12 34.08 1.86
C LYS A 304 11.25 33.84 2.87
N LYS A 305 10.97 33.90 4.17
CA LYS A 305 11.98 33.71 5.22
C LYS A 305 12.38 32.25 5.34
N ALA A 306 11.42 31.33 5.28
CA ALA A 306 11.70 29.90 5.19
C ALA A 306 12.57 29.58 3.96
N LEU A 307 12.24 30.17 2.81
CA LEU A 307 13.04 30.02 1.58
C LEU A 307 14.47 30.56 1.73
N GLN A 308 14.63 31.74 2.33
CA GLN A 308 15.95 32.31 2.65
C GLN A 308 16.76 31.37 3.54
N ASN A 309 16.14 30.81 4.58
CA ASN A 309 16.83 29.93 5.51
C ASN A 309 17.29 28.62 4.86
N VAL A 310 16.39 27.90 4.18
CA VAL A 310 16.78 26.64 3.53
C VAL A 310 17.78 26.85 2.39
N TYR A 311 17.75 28.02 1.73
CA TYR A 311 18.74 28.41 0.74
C TYR A 311 20.10 28.70 1.38
N ALA A 312 20.13 29.37 2.54
CA ALA A 312 21.37 29.64 3.29
C ALA A 312 22.13 28.37 3.67
N TYR A 313 21.42 27.26 3.85
CA TYR A 313 21.98 25.94 4.11
C TYR A 313 22.22 25.09 2.85
N GLY A 314 22.00 25.64 1.66
CA GLY A 314 22.25 24.95 0.39
C GLY A 314 21.28 23.80 0.10
N ILE A 315 20.15 23.72 0.80
CA ILE A 315 19.12 22.70 0.60
C ILE A 315 18.40 22.96 -0.73
N VAL A 316 18.03 24.22 -0.97
CA VAL A 316 17.44 24.71 -2.23
C VAL A 316 18.52 25.37 -3.07
N LYS A 317 18.53 25.10 -4.38
CA LYS A 317 19.53 25.64 -5.33
C LYS A 317 18.94 26.43 -6.51
N GLY A 318 17.61 26.37 -6.73
CA GLY A 318 16.95 26.94 -7.91
C GLY A 318 17.21 26.17 -9.20
N ASN A 319 16.70 26.68 -10.32
CA ASN A 319 16.94 26.15 -11.67
C ASN A 319 17.96 27.01 -12.45
N GLU A 320 18.27 26.62 -13.69
CA GLU A 320 19.23 27.32 -14.57
C GLU A 320 18.82 28.76 -14.93
N ARG A 321 17.55 29.14 -14.73
CA ARG A 321 17.02 30.48 -14.97
C ARG A 321 17.05 31.36 -13.72
N ASN A 322 17.70 30.90 -12.65
CA ASN A 322 17.62 31.50 -11.32
C ASN A 322 16.17 31.62 -10.84
N GLU A 323 15.35 30.58 -11.00
CA GLU A 323 13.99 30.52 -10.46
C GLU A 323 13.90 29.45 -9.36
N PHE A 324 13.06 29.68 -8.36
CA PHE A 324 12.71 28.70 -7.33
C PHE A 324 11.49 27.85 -7.72
N VAL A 325 10.55 28.44 -8.46
CA VAL A 325 9.25 27.90 -8.88
C VAL A 325 8.37 27.49 -7.67
N PRO A 326 7.99 28.42 -6.78
CA PRO A 326 7.32 28.06 -5.52
C PRO A 326 6.04 27.24 -5.71
N LYS A 327 5.23 27.58 -6.71
CA LYS A 327 3.95 26.88 -6.98
C LYS A 327 4.09 25.61 -7.81
N GLY A 328 5.31 25.30 -8.26
CA GLY A 328 5.61 24.02 -8.89
C GLY A 328 5.45 22.87 -7.91
N THR A 329 5.11 21.68 -8.40
CA THR A 329 4.99 20.47 -7.59
C THR A 329 6.33 19.74 -7.52
N ALA A 330 6.56 19.00 -6.42
CA ALA A 330 7.80 18.27 -6.23
C ALA A 330 7.68 16.80 -6.67
N THR A 331 8.68 16.34 -7.42
CA THR A 331 8.87 14.92 -7.74
C THR A 331 9.53 14.16 -6.59
N ARG A 332 9.57 12.82 -6.70
CA ARG A 332 10.28 11.96 -5.74
C ARG A 332 11.78 12.21 -5.73
N ALA A 333 12.38 12.43 -6.89
CA ALA A 333 13.79 12.80 -7.03
C ALA A 333 14.11 14.10 -6.30
N GLU A 334 13.32 15.14 -6.52
CA GLU A 334 13.51 16.43 -5.85
C GLU A 334 13.29 16.33 -4.34
N SER A 335 12.26 15.58 -3.92
CA SER A 335 12.01 15.31 -2.51
C SER A 335 13.19 14.59 -1.86
N ALA A 336 13.79 13.61 -2.55
CA ALA A 336 14.98 12.91 -2.06
C ALA A 336 16.17 13.86 -1.88
N ALA A 337 16.43 14.71 -2.87
CA ALA A 337 17.52 15.68 -2.82
C ALA A 337 17.34 16.71 -1.68
N PHE A 338 16.12 17.20 -1.48
CA PHE A 338 15.81 18.08 -0.36
C PHE A 338 16.04 17.39 1.00
N LEU A 339 15.53 16.18 1.17
CA LEU A 339 15.66 15.41 2.41
C LEU A 339 17.12 15.11 2.75
N ASN A 340 17.93 14.66 1.80
CA ASN A 340 19.34 14.39 2.11
C ASN A 340 20.13 15.64 2.43
N ARG A 341 19.88 16.76 1.75
CA ARG A 341 20.55 18.02 2.09
C ARG A 341 20.13 18.52 3.47
N MET A 342 18.85 18.40 3.81
CA MET A 342 18.36 18.67 5.16
C MET A 342 19.04 17.77 6.19
N LEU A 343 19.10 16.46 5.95
CA LEU A 343 19.75 15.50 6.86
C LEU A 343 21.24 15.81 7.02
N LYS A 344 21.96 16.15 5.95
CA LYS A 344 23.36 16.60 6.01
C LYS A 344 23.54 17.84 6.88
N VAL A 345 22.58 18.75 6.92
CA VAL A 345 22.63 19.96 7.76
C VAL A 345 22.34 19.61 9.22
N ILE A 346 21.41 18.70 9.49
CA ILE A 346 21.04 18.27 10.84
C ILE A 346 22.11 17.38 11.47
N GLU A 347 22.82 16.59 10.65
CA GLU A 347 23.81 15.60 11.09
C GLU A 347 25.26 16.13 11.09
N ALA A 348 25.47 17.37 10.65
CA ALA A 348 26.75 18.07 10.70
C ALA A 348 26.97 18.72 12.07
#